data_AF-A0A438H4D1-F1
#
_entry.id   AF-A0A438H4D1-F1
#
_cell.length_a   1.000
_cell.length_b   1.000
_cell.length_c   1.000
_cell.angle_alpha   90.00
_cell.angle_beta   90.00
_cell.angle_gamma   90.00
#
_symmetry.space_group_name_H-M   'P 1'
#
loop_
_entity.id
_entity.type
_entity.pdbx_description
1 polymer ?
#
loop_
_entity_poly.entity_id
_entity_poly.type
_entity_poly.pdbx_seq_one_letter_code
_entity_poly.pdbx_strand_id
1 'polypeptide(L)'
;MRQRRWIELLKDYDCIIQYHPGKANAVADALSRKSVGSLAAIRGCERQLLEDLRSLQVHMRVLDSGALAANFRVQPDLVGRIKALQRTI
;
A
#
# COMPACT_ATOMS: atom_id res chain seq x y z
N MET A 1 -8.43 -0.91 -14.61
CA MET A 1 -9.84 -0.64 -14.22
C MET A 1 -10.81 -1.84 -14.42
N ARG A 2 -10.34 -3.08 -14.61
CA ARG A 2 -11.23 -4.25 -14.79
C ARG A 2 -11.55 -4.99 -13.48
N GLN A 3 -10.59 -5.12 -12.56
CA GLN A 3 -10.79 -5.84 -11.28
C GLN A 3 -11.89 -5.25 -10.39
N ARG A 4 -12.02 -3.91 -10.32
CA ARG A 4 -13.09 -3.26 -9.54
C ARG A 4 -14.50 -3.64 -10.00
N ARG A 5 -14.72 -3.71 -11.33
CA ARG A 5 -16.03 -4.05 -11.92
C ARG A 5 -16.48 -5.48 -11.61
N TRP A 6 -15.55 -6.43 -11.50
CA TRP A 6 -15.85 -7.81 -11.12
C TRP A 6 -16.25 -7.95 -9.66
N ILE A 7 -15.59 -7.21 -8.77
CA ILE A 7 -15.91 -7.21 -7.33
C ILE A 7 -17.25 -6.54 -7.06
N GLU A 8 -17.59 -5.48 -7.79
CA GLU A 8 -18.91 -4.83 -7.69
C GLU A 8 -20.02 -5.79 -8.12
N LEU A 9 -19.85 -6.48 -9.27
CA LEU A 9 -20.84 -7.43 -9.76
C LEU A 9 -21.06 -8.61 -8.79
N LEU A 10 -20.00 -9.14 -8.18
CA LEU A 10 -20.11 -10.26 -7.24
C LEU A 10 -20.79 -9.89 -5.91
N LYS A 11 -20.90 -8.60 -5.56
CA LYS A 11 -21.60 -8.17 -4.34
C LYS A 11 -23.12 -8.23 -4.48
N ASP A 12 -23.62 -8.14 -5.71
CA ASP A 12 -25.06 -8.12 -5.99
C ASP A 12 -25.65 -9.54 -6.07
N TYR A 13 -24.81 -10.57 -5.99
CA TYR A 13 -25.21 -11.97 -5.99
C TYR A 13 -24.71 -12.67 -4.72
N ASP A 14 -25.51 -13.56 -4.15
CA ASP A 14 -25.14 -14.38 -3.00
C ASP A 14 -24.24 -15.54 -3.46
N CYS A 15 -23.03 -15.21 -3.93
CA CYS A 15 -22.09 -16.15 -4.52
C CYS A 15 -21.12 -16.70 -3.47
N ILE A 16 -21.08 -18.03 -3.34
CA ILE A 16 -20.04 -18.73 -2.58
C ILE A 16 -18.92 -19.12 -3.56
N ILE A 17 -17.74 -18.53 -3.42
CA ILE A 17 -16.57 -18.90 -4.20
C ILE A 17 -16.00 -20.20 -3.64
N GLN A 18 -16.21 -21.31 -4.35
CA GLN A 18 -15.63 -22.60 -3.99
C GLN A 18 -14.26 -22.77 -4.66
N TYR A 19 -13.21 -22.90 -3.84
CA TYR A 19 -11.86 -23.11 -4.31
C TYR A 19 -11.62 -24.60 -4.56
N HIS A 20 -11.18 -24.94 -5.76
CA HIS A 20 -10.78 -26.31 -6.13
C HIS A 20 -9.29 -26.32 -6.49
N PRO A 21 -8.44 -27.04 -5.72
CA PRO A 21 -7.03 -27.21 -6.06
C PRO A 21 -6.88 -27.91 -7.42
N GLY A 22 -6.05 -27.38 -8.32
CA GLY A 22 -5.79 -28.05 -9.59
C GLY A 22 -5.34 -27.15 -10.74
N LYS A 23 -5.29 -27.72 -11.95
CA LYS A 23 -4.72 -27.09 -13.15
C LYS A 23 -5.40 -25.78 -13.55
N ALA A 24 -6.70 -25.62 -13.29
CA ALA A 24 -7.44 -24.39 -13.53
C ALA A 24 -7.02 -23.24 -12.59
N ASN A 25 -6.38 -23.57 -11.46
CA ASN A 25 -5.98 -22.61 -10.43
C ASN A 25 -4.46 -22.54 -10.23
N ALA A 26 -3.68 -23.11 -11.15
CA ALA A 26 -2.22 -23.20 -11.05
C ALA A 26 -1.54 -21.83 -10.83
N VAL A 27 -2.11 -20.76 -11.40
CA VAL A 27 -1.59 -19.40 -11.21
C VAL A 27 -1.87 -18.89 -9.79
N ALA A 28 -3.09 -19.07 -9.27
CA ALA A 28 -3.39 -18.68 -7.90
C ALA A 28 -2.60 -19.50 -6.89
N ASP A 29 -2.41 -20.80 -7.15
CA ASP A 29 -1.63 -21.71 -6.31
C ASP A 29 -0.15 -21.36 -6.35
N ALA A 30 0.37 -20.94 -7.50
CA ALA A 30 1.73 -20.44 -7.61
C ALA A 30 1.93 -19.12 -6.86
N LEU A 31 0.95 -18.21 -6.92
CA LEU A 31 1.00 -16.91 -6.24
C LEU A 31 0.68 -17.00 -4.74
N SER A 32 -0.09 -17.99 -4.30
CA SER A 32 -0.41 -18.21 -2.88
C SER A 32 0.75 -18.83 -2.10
N ARG A 33 1.69 -19.47 -2.81
CA ARG A 33 2.96 -19.95 -2.23
C ARG A 33 3.84 -18.76 -1.86
N LYS A 34 3.63 -18.21 -0.66
CA LYS A 34 4.61 -17.38 0.03
C LYS A 34 5.84 -18.24 0.33
N SER A 35 6.79 -18.31 -0.60
CA SER A 35 8.06 -18.97 -0.30
C SER A 35 8.77 -18.16 0.77
N VAL A 36 9.23 -18.82 1.83
CA VAL A 36 9.93 -18.17 2.95
C VAL A 36 11.14 -17.36 2.45
N GLY A 37 11.77 -17.82 1.36
CA GLY A 37 12.84 -17.09 0.67
C GLY A 37 12.38 -15.80 -0.04
N SER A 38 11.19 -15.78 -0.66
CA SER A 38 10.63 -14.55 -1.27
C SER A 38 10.28 -13.50 -0.21
N LEU A 39 9.75 -13.94 0.95
CA LEU A 39 9.53 -13.04 2.08
C LEU A 39 10.82 -12.54 2.71
N ALA A 40 11.89 -13.35 2.75
CA ALA A 40 13.19 -12.92 3.27
C ALA A 40 13.82 -11.82 2.42
N ALA A 41 13.70 -11.89 1.09
CA ALA A 41 14.14 -10.81 0.19
C ALA A 41 13.37 -9.50 0.45
N ILE A 42 12.05 -9.59 0.67
CA ILE A 42 11.20 -8.44 1.02
C ILE A 42 11.62 -7.83 2.37
N ARG A 43 11.93 -8.65 3.39
CA ARG A 43 12.47 -8.19 4.67
C ARG A 43 13.84 -7.51 4.54
N GLY A 44 14.66 -7.94 3.58
CA GLY A 44 15.93 -7.29 3.27
C GLY A 44 15.76 -5.85 2.76
N CYS A 45 14.77 -5.64 1.88
CA CYS A 45 14.44 -4.32 1.33
C CYS A 45 13.69 -3.42 2.32
N GLU A 46 13.08 -3.99 3.36
CA GLU A 46 12.28 -3.27 4.37
C GLU A 46 13.09 -2.17 5.08
N ARG A 47 14.38 -2.42 5.39
CA ARG A 47 15.25 -1.43 6.03
C ARG A 47 15.51 -0.22 5.15
N GLN A 48 15.88 -0.43 3.88
CA GLN A 48 16.15 0.66 2.94
C GLN A 48 14.89 1.50 2.72
N LEU A 49 13.75 0.83 2.52
CA LEU A 49 12.46 1.51 2.37
C LEU A 49 12.08 2.35 3.60
N LEU A 50 12.33 1.83 4.81
CA LEU A 50 12.09 2.57 6.06
C LEU A 50 12.98 3.80 6.19
N GLU A 51 14.24 3.72 5.76
CA GLU A 51 15.15 4.88 5.74
C GLU A 51 14.72 5.91 4.71
N ASP A 52 14.35 5.47 3.51
CA ASP A 52 13.85 6.35 2.45
C ASP A 52 12.56 7.07 2.90
N LEU A 53 11.61 6.36 3.52
CA LEU A 53 10.38 6.95 4.06
C LEU A 53 10.66 7.93 5.20
N ARG A 54 11.67 7.68 6.04
CA ARG A 54 12.12 8.62 7.07
C ARG A 54 12.71 9.87 6.44
N SER A 55 13.53 9.74 5.39
CA SER A 55 14.11 10.88 4.66
C SER A 55 13.03 11.78 4.04
N LEU A 56 11.93 11.17 3.60
CA LEU A 56 10.76 11.84 3.03
C LEU A 56 9.79 12.37 4.09
N GLN A 57 10.15 12.29 5.38
CA GLN A 57 9.33 12.70 6.52
C GLN A 57 7.94 12.04 6.55
N VAL A 58 7.83 10.83 5.99
CA VAL A 58 6.58 10.07 5.99
C VAL A 58 6.35 9.50 7.37
N HIS A 59 5.27 9.92 8.01
CA HIS A 59 4.88 9.40 9.32
C HIS A 59 4.05 8.12 9.13
N MET A 60 4.63 6.99 9.51
CA MET A 60 3.96 5.69 9.52
C MET A 60 3.45 5.37 10.92
N ARG A 61 2.19 4.97 11.04
CA ARG A 61 1.64 4.38 12.27
C ARG A 61 1.25 2.93 12.01
N VAL A 62 1.70 2.06 12.90
CA VAL A 62 1.21 0.68 12.98
C VAL A 62 -0.12 0.72 13.70
N LEU A 63 -1.18 0.23 13.06
CA LEU A 63 -2.50 0.06 13.67
C LEU A 63 -2.55 -1.26 14.43
N ASP A 64 -3.43 -1.38 15.41
CA ASP A 64 -3.58 -2.58 16.26
C ASP A 64 -3.93 -3.85 15.45
N SER A 65 -4.42 -3.69 14.22
CA SER A 65 -4.67 -4.78 13.26
C SER A 65 -3.40 -5.31 12.57
N GLY A 66 -2.22 -4.76 12.87
CA GLY A 66 -0.97 -5.04 12.16
C GLY A 66 -0.87 -4.36 10.79
N ALA A 67 -1.84 -3.52 10.42
CA ALA A 67 -1.79 -2.73 9.20
C ALA A 67 -0.90 -1.48 9.38
N LEU A 68 -0.11 -1.14 8.36
CA LEU A 68 0.65 0.10 8.30
C LEU A 68 -0.18 1.19 7.60
N ALA A 69 -0.41 2.30 8.29
CA ALA A 69 -1.03 3.49 7.70
C ALA A 69 0.01 4.61 7.59
N ALA A 70 0.16 5.17 6.38
CA ALA A 70 0.96 6.36 6.13
C ALA A 70 0.02 7.57 5.99
N ASN A 71 0.32 8.66 6.70
CA ASN A 71 -0.43 9.91 6.59
C ASN A 71 0.42 10.96 5.86
N PHE A 72 -0.02 11.42 4.69
CA PHE A 72 0.67 12.45 3.92
C PHE A 72 -0.13 13.75 4.02
N ARG A 73 0.47 14.79 4.60
CA ARG A 73 -0.15 16.12 4.72
C ARG A 73 0.57 17.08 3.80
N VAL A 74 -0.07 17.46 2.70
CA VAL A 74 0.40 18.53 1.82
C VAL A 74 -0.24 19.84 2.28
N GLN A 75 0.57 20.83 2.67
CA GLN A 75 0.11 22.18 2.96
C GLN A 75 0.70 23.14 1.92
N PRO A 76 -0.12 23.99 1.26
CA PRO A 76 0.39 25.03 0.38
C PRO A 76 1.24 26.03 1.16
N ASP A 77 2.47 26.28 0.71
CA ASP A 77 3.41 27.21 1.37
C ASP A 77 3.32 28.65 0.83
N LEU A 78 2.45 28.89 -0.16
CA LEU A 78 2.34 30.13 -0.92
C LEU A 78 2.18 31.35 -0.02
N VAL A 79 1.32 31.25 1.00
CA VAL A 79 1.07 32.33 1.97
C VAL A 79 2.30 32.61 2.82
N GLY A 80 3.06 31.57 3.20
CA GLY A 80 4.33 31.72 3.92
C GLY A 80 5.38 32.43 3.07
N ARG A 81 5.48 32.05 1.79
CA ARG A 81 6.41 32.66 0.83
C ARG A 81 6.08 34.12 0.55
N ILE A 82 4.80 34.47 0.37
CA ILE A 82 4.37 35.86 0.20
C ILE A 82 4.76 36.69 1.42
N LYS A 83 4.46 36.21 2.64
CA LYS A 83 4.80 36.90 3.89
C LYS A 83 6.31 37.07 4.09
N ALA A 84 7.13 36.09 3.67
CA ALA A 84 8.58 36.20 3.76
C ALA A 84 9.13 37.27 2.81
N LEU A 85 8.64 37.33 1.56
CA LEU A 85 9.06 38.31 0.57
C LEU A 85 8.61 39.74 0.93
N GLN A 86 7.46 39.89 1.59
CA GLN A 86 6.96 41.18 2.07
C GLN A 86 7.68 41.72 3.31
N ARG A 87 8.48 40.89 4.02
CA ARG A 87 9.28 41.33 5.17
C ARG A 87 10.66 41.88 4.79
N THR A 88 11.07 41.68 3.54
CA THR A 88 12.37 42.12 3.02
C THR A 88 12.30 43.51 2.36
N ILE A 89 11.12 44.14 2.40
CA ILE A 89 10.84 45.52 1.98
C ILE A 89 10.57 46.35 3.23
#